data_AF-A0A7S0F8W3-F1
#
_entry.id   AF-A0A7S0F8W3-F1
#
_cell.length_a   1.000
_cell.length_b   1.000
_cell.length_c   1.000
_cell.angle_alpha   90.00
_cell.angle_beta   90.00
_cell.angle_gamma   90.00
#
_symmetry.space_group_name_H-M   'P 1'
#
loop_
_entity.id
_entity.type
_entity.pdbx_description
1 polymer ?
#
loop_
_entity_poly.entity_id
_entity_poly.type
_entity_poly.pdbx_seq_one_letter_code
_entity_poly.pdbx_strand_id
1 'polypeptide(L)'
;ELLRRTAGAALDAGAAAPFEDEAACRPRAEVQRCSVCGDMEEAGRTLVQRGETVASYWYLKKCSGGEGAAPAPAAPPAPVSRPWGPRALWVPSELQQREALGFIDFEDVREPASAEELGEHWGPHGSEWAWVHDGVRQNGWVRFHKQGHASTRWGPGTWRLLPGSPAASSLPPLLLLTFNAVEHALRLTPAEGDQLVGFAVVSKRRLAMQESLANDDSTLDRVIQHDAEPCCLTTGWPEAATTRRASGLP
;
A
#
# COMPACT_ATOMS: atom_id res chain seq x y z
N GLU A 1 18.85 -12.85 25.10
CA GLU A 1 19.48 -13.85 26.00
C GLU A 1 18.51 -14.99 26.26
N LEU A 2 18.37 -15.94 25.32
CA LEU A 2 17.57 -17.16 25.51
C LEU A 2 18.10 -18.25 24.60
N LEU A 3 19.22 -18.83 25.04
CA LEU A 3 19.76 -20.11 24.58
C LEU A 3 19.99 -20.97 25.82
N ARG A 4 19.10 -21.94 26.06
CA ARG A 4 19.38 -23.13 26.86
C ARG A 4 18.84 -24.31 26.04
N ARG A 5 19.73 -25.01 25.34
CA ARG A 5 20.34 -26.29 25.75
C ARG A 5 19.29 -27.37 26.00
N THR A 6 19.00 -28.12 24.95
CA THR A 6 18.71 -29.56 25.04
C THR A 6 19.80 -30.29 24.27
N ALA A 7 20.54 -31.12 25.00
CA ALA A 7 21.53 -32.04 24.46
C ALA A 7 20.91 -33.44 24.38
N GLY A 8 21.25 -34.18 23.33
CA GLY A 8 21.40 -35.63 23.42
C GLY A 8 20.22 -36.49 22.98
N ALA A 9 20.10 -36.68 21.67
CA ALA A 9 19.80 -38.00 21.12
C ALA A 9 20.64 -38.16 19.86
N ALA A 10 21.64 -39.04 19.91
CA ALA A 10 22.36 -39.48 18.72
C ALA A 10 21.40 -40.35 17.92
N LEU A 11 20.80 -39.77 16.88
CA LEU A 11 20.07 -40.52 15.87
C LEU A 11 21.09 -40.95 14.82
N ASP A 12 21.07 -42.24 14.52
CA ASP A 12 21.88 -42.88 13.49
C ASP A 12 21.80 -42.08 12.18
N ALA A 13 22.98 -41.73 11.67
CA ALA A 13 23.16 -41.16 10.34
C ALA A 13 22.86 -42.24 9.29
N GLY A 14 21.58 -42.53 9.08
CA GLY A 14 21.13 -43.18 7.87
C GLY A 14 21.48 -42.29 6.69
N ALA A 15 22.33 -42.78 5.79
CA ALA A 15 22.66 -42.10 4.55
C ALA A 15 21.36 -41.78 3.81
N ALA A 16 20.95 -40.51 3.82
CA ALA A 16 19.82 -40.04 3.05
C ALA A 16 20.12 -40.31 1.57
N ALA A 17 19.26 -41.11 0.93
CA ALA A 17 19.32 -41.31 -0.50
C ALA A 17 19.33 -39.94 -1.20
N PRO A 18 20.16 -39.72 -2.23
CA PRO A 18 20.11 -38.50 -3.00
C PRO A 18 18.67 -38.31 -3.51
N PHE A 19 18.10 -37.11 -3.34
CA PHE A 19 16.82 -36.74 -3.93
C PHE A 19 16.99 -36.78 -5.46
N GLU A 20 16.70 -37.92 -6.10
CA GLU A 20 16.92 -38.17 -7.53
C GLU A 20 15.95 -37.39 -8.46
N ASP A 21 15.28 -36.35 -7.97
CA ASP A 21 14.39 -35.52 -8.80
C ASP A 21 14.51 -34.01 -8.54
N GLU A 22 15.74 -33.53 -8.36
CA GLU A 22 16.04 -32.10 -8.29
C GLU A 22 15.74 -31.37 -9.62
N ALA A 23 15.70 -32.11 -10.73
CA ALA A 23 15.40 -31.59 -12.06
C ALA A 23 13.91 -31.25 -12.28
N ALA A 24 12.98 -32.04 -11.73
CA ALA A 24 11.55 -31.76 -11.87
C ALA A 24 11.07 -30.55 -11.06
N CYS A 25 11.84 -30.12 -10.05
CA CYS A 25 11.49 -29.00 -9.17
C CYS A 25 12.20 -27.68 -9.51
N ARG A 26 12.94 -27.56 -10.62
CA ARG A 26 13.56 -26.29 -11.02
C ARG A 26 12.47 -25.31 -11.51
N PRO A 27 12.12 -24.28 -10.72
CA PRO A 27 11.14 -23.30 -11.14
C PRO A 27 11.73 -22.54 -12.33
N ARG A 28 10.96 -22.40 -13.42
CA ARG A 28 11.37 -21.54 -14.52
C ARG A 28 11.42 -20.10 -14.03
N ALA A 29 12.52 -19.41 -14.32
CA ALA A 29 12.58 -17.97 -14.13
C ALA A 29 11.48 -17.31 -14.97
N GLU A 30 10.69 -16.44 -14.35
CA GLU A 30 9.60 -15.72 -15.02
C GLU A 30 9.99 -14.25 -15.17
N VAL A 31 10.05 -13.78 -16.41
CA VAL A 31 10.37 -12.38 -16.71
C VAL A 31 9.07 -11.59 -16.79
N GLN A 32 8.98 -10.51 -16.01
CA GLN A 32 7.81 -9.63 -15.93
C GLN A 32 8.21 -8.15 -15.97
N ARG A 33 7.23 -7.26 -16.20
CA ARG A 33 7.43 -5.81 -16.07
C ARG A 33 7.06 -5.36 -14.67
N CYS A 34 7.92 -4.56 -14.05
CA CYS A 34 7.64 -3.89 -12.79
C CYS A 34 6.39 -3.02 -12.93
N SER A 35 5.41 -3.19 -12.04
CA SER A 35 4.17 -2.41 -12.08
C SER A 35 4.34 -0.94 -11.68
N VAL A 36 5.50 -0.60 -11.11
CA VAL A 36 5.82 0.76 -10.65
C VAL A 36 6.63 1.52 -11.71
N CYS A 37 7.79 1.01 -12.12
CA CYS A 37 8.67 1.72 -13.06
C CYS A 37 8.61 1.20 -14.51
N GLY A 38 7.97 0.06 -14.77
CA GLY A 38 7.88 -0.54 -16.11
C GLY A 38 9.11 -1.32 -16.59
N ASP A 39 10.20 -1.32 -15.81
CA ASP A 39 11.43 -2.06 -16.11
C ASP A 39 11.20 -3.57 -16.12
N MET A 40 12.01 -4.29 -16.89
CA MET A 40 11.97 -5.76 -16.93
C MET A 40 12.68 -6.34 -15.69
N GLU A 41 12.00 -7.23 -14.99
CA GLU A 41 12.48 -7.92 -13.81
C GLU A 41 12.31 -9.43 -14.00
N GLU A 42 13.32 -10.20 -13.58
CA GLU A 42 13.29 -11.65 -13.56
C GLU A 42 12.97 -12.11 -12.13
N ALA A 43 11.82 -12.76 -11.96
CA ALA A 43 11.47 -13.45 -10.73
C ALA A 43 12.08 -14.87 -10.76
N GLY A 44 12.91 -15.15 -9.76
CA GLY A 44 13.55 -16.45 -9.58
C GLY A 44 13.25 -17.03 -8.21
N ARG A 45 13.42 -18.35 -8.10
CA ARG A 45 13.41 -19.08 -6.84
C ARG A 45 14.62 -19.99 -6.78
N THR A 46 15.25 -20.03 -5.63
CA THR A 46 16.31 -21.00 -5.29
C THR A 46 16.02 -21.63 -3.94
N LEU A 47 16.67 -22.75 -3.64
CA LEU A 47 16.63 -23.37 -2.32
C LEU A 47 17.90 -22.97 -1.57
N VAL A 48 17.75 -22.59 -0.31
CA VAL A 48 18.87 -22.28 0.59
C VAL A 48 18.83 -23.28 1.73
N GLN A 49 19.95 -23.96 1.97
CA GLN A 49 20.07 -24.95 3.04
C GLN A 49 21.00 -24.43 4.15
N ARG A 50 20.60 -24.59 5.41
CA ARG A 50 21.42 -24.30 6.59
C ARG A 50 21.28 -25.44 7.60
N GLY A 51 22.30 -26.28 7.71
CA GLY A 51 22.21 -27.53 8.46
C GLY A 51 21.18 -28.47 7.83
N GLU A 52 20.22 -28.93 8.62
CA GLU A 52 19.12 -29.80 8.18
C GLU A 52 17.91 -29.03 7.64
N THR A 53 17.92 -27.69 7.71
CA THR A 53 16.79 -26.87 7.25
C THR A 53 16.97 -26.45 5.81
N VAL A 54 15.97 -26.72 4.96
CA VAL A 54 15.88 -26.23 3.58
C VAL A 54 14.75 -25.21 3.48
N ALA A 55 15.05 -24.02 2.97
CA ALA A 55 14.09 -22.96 2.73
C ALA A 55 14.04 -22.60 1.24
N SER A 56 12.86 -22.20 0.76
CA SER A 56 12.72 -21.59 -0.56
C SER A 56 12.97 -20.08 -0.47
N TYR A 57 13.93 -19.59 -1.23
CA TYR A 57 14.25 -18.17 -1.36
C TYR A 57 13.79 -17.67 -2.73
N TRP A 58 12.87 -16.69 -2.72
CA TRP A 58 12.43 -15.99 -3.91
C TRP A 58 13.20 -14.67 -4.03
N TYR A 59 13.58 -14.33 -5.25
CA TYR A 59 14.30 -13.08 -5.53
C TYR A 59 13.81 -12.42 -6.82
N LEU A 60 14.03 -11.12 -6.91
CA LEU A 60 13.83 -10.32 -8.10
C LEU A 60 15.18 -9.78 -8.55
N LYS A 61 15.50 -9.96 -9.83
CA LYS A 61 16.70 -9.43 -10.45
C LYS A 61 16.30 -8.48 -11.56
N LYS A 62 16.85 -7.26 -11.57
CA LYS A 62 16.67 -6.34 -12.70
C LYS A 62 17.32 -6.95 -13.94
N CYS A 63 16.57 -7.09 -15.03
CA CYS A 63 17.16 -7.48 -16.31
C CYS A 63 17.92 -6.26 -16.84
N SER A 64 19.24 -6.23 -16.65
CA SER A 64 20.10 -5.28 -17.34
C SER A 64 19.94 -5.56 -18.84
N GLY A 65 19.18 -4.70 -19.52
CA GLY A 65 18.92 -4.84 -20.95
C GLY A 65 20.23 -4.81 -21.71
N GLY A 66 20.74 -5.99 -22.07
CA GLY A 66 21.58 -6.11 -23.24
C GLY A 66 20.69 -5.78 -24.43
N GLU A 67 21.09 -4.79 -25.23
CA GLU A 67 20.52 -4.54 -26.56
C GLU A 67 20.74 -5.79 -27.41
N GLY A 68 19.83 -6.76 -27.29
CA GLY A 68 19.95 -8.05 -27.94
C GLY A 68 18.60 -8.74 -27.96
N ALA A 69 17.88 -8.56 -29.06
CA ALA A 69 16.70 -9.29 -29.52
C ALA A 69 15.72 -9.75 -28.42
N ALA A 70 14.60 -9.03 -28.30
CA ALA A 70 13.44 -9.49 -27.56
C ALA A 70 13.08 -10.93 -27.98
N PRO A 71 13.07 -11.92 -27.06
CA PRO A 71 12.60 -13.25 -27.40
C PRO A 71 11.15 -13.16 -27.86
N ALA A 72 10.83 -13.86 -28.96
CA ALA A 72 9.48 -13.91 -29.51
C ALA A 72 8.48 -14.30 -28.41
N PRO A 73 7.29 -13.67 -28.35
CA PRO A 73 6.31 -13.96 -27.32
C PRO A 73 5.91 -15.43 -27.43
N ALA A 74 6.19 -16.21 -26.39
CA ALA A 74 5.68 -17.57 -26.28
C ALA A 74 4.15 -17.52 -26.33
N ALA A 75 3.54 -18.43 -27.10
CA ALA A 75 2.10 -18.55 -27.18
C ALA A 75 1.48 -18.64 -25.78
N PRO A 76 0.30 -18.01 -25.54
CA PRO A 76 -0.34 -18.05 -24.24
C PRO A 76 -0.62 -19.52 -23.85
N PRO A 77 -0.15 -20.00 -22.69
CA PRO A 77 -0.51 -21.32 -22.23
C PRO A 77 -2.04 -21.39 -22.02
N ALA A 78 -2.60 -22.58 -22.26
CA ALA A 78 -4.02 -22.85 -22.02
C ALA A 78 -4.43 -22.43 -20.59
N PRO A 79 -5.67 -21.97 -20.37
CA PRO A 79 -6.13 -21.49 -19.07
C PRO A 79 -6.10 -22.63 -18.05
N VAL A 80 -5.04 -22.68 -17.25
CA VAL A 80 -4.94 -23.52 -16.06
C VAL A 80 -5.81 -22.86 -14.99
N SER A 81 -6.72 -23.63 -14.37
CA SER A 81 -7.81 -23.15 -13.51
C SER A 81 -7.41 -22.58 -12.14
N ARG A 82 -6.17 -22.09 -11.98
CA ARG A 82 -5.71 -21.11 -10.97
C ARG A 82 -4.21 -20.87 -11.18
N PRO A 83 -3.77 -19.66 -11.56
CA PRO A 83 -2.36 -19.40 -11.74
C PRO A 83 -1.70 -19.28 -10.35
N TRP A 84 -0.94 -20.30 -9.95
CA TRP A 84 0.13 -20.12 -8.98
C TRP A 84 1.33 -19.52 -9.71
N GLY A 85 1.82 -18.38 -9.25
CA GLY A 85 2.93 -17.64 -9.88
C GLY A 85 3.17 -16.28 -9.21
N PRO A 86 4.18 -15.51 -9.64
CA PRO A 86 4.55 -14.19 -9.07
C PRO A 86 3.38 -13.19 -9.03
N ARG A 87 2.42 -13.30 -9.96
CA ARG A 87 1.19 -12.50 -9.98
C ARG A 87 0.17 -12.89 -8.90
N ALA A 88 0.40 -14.01 -8.21
CA ALA A 88 -0.41 -14.55 -7.12
C ALA A 88 0.36 -14.63 -5.78
N LEU A 89 1.60 -14.14 -5.68
CA LEU A 89 2.47 -14.39 -4.52
C LEU A 89 2.89 -13.14 -3.71
N TRP A 90 2.21 -12.01 -3.88
CA TRP A 90 2.48 -10.81 -3.06
C TRP A 90 1.25 -10.17 -2.45
N VAL A 91 0.11 -10.83 -2.55
CA VAL A 91 -1.04 -10.49 -1.72
C VAL A 91 -0.89 -11.39 -0.49
N PRO A 92 -0.63 -10.84 0.72
CA PRO A 92 -0.61 -11.62 1.95
C PRO A 92 -1.80 -12.59 1.96
N SER A 93 -1.59 -13.83 2.40
CA SER A 93 -2.61 -14.88 2.33
C SER A 93 -3.92 -14.45 3.00
N GLU A 94 -3.84 -13.53 3.97
CA GLU A 94 -4.99 -12.88 4.61
C GLU A 94 -5.80 -12.01 3.65
N LEU A 95 -5.16 -11.26 2.74
CA LEU A 95 -5.83 -10.45 1.72
C LEU A 95 -6.44 -11.34 0.61
N GLN A 96 -5.76 -12.42 0.20
CA GLN A 96 -6.30 -13.38 -0.77
C GLN A 96 -7.49 -14.15 -0.22
N GLN A 97 -7.43 -14.55 1.06
CA GLN A 97 -8.54 -15.21 1.73
C GLN A 97 -9.73 -14.25 1.90
N ARG A 98 -9.48 -12.96 2.17
CA ARG A 98 -10.55 -11.95 2.23
C ARG A 98 -11.22 -11.73 0.88
N GLU A 99 -10.46 -11.68 -0.22
CA GLU A 99 -11.01 -11.63 -1.59
C GLU A 99 -11.83 -12.89 -1.91
N ALA A 100 -11.28 -14.07 -1.64
CA ALA A 100 -11.90 -15.35 -2.01
C ALA A 100 -13.15 -15.72 -1.19
N LEU A 101 -13.27 -15.21 0.04
CA LEU A 101 -14.43 -15.45 0.90
C LEU A 101 -15.58 -14.45 0.70
N GLY A 102 -15.49 -13.53 -0.28
CA GLY A 102 -16.50 -12.49 -0.46
C GLY A 102 -16.56 -11.48 0.70
N PHE A 103 -15.56 -11.47 1.59
CA PHE A 103 -15.44 -10.49 2.69
C PHE A 103 -14.95 -9.12 2.21
N ILE A 104 -14.89 -8.92 0.90
CA ILE A 104 -14.78 -7.61 0.25
C ILE A 104 -16.11 -7.27 -0.45
N ASP A 105 -17.24 -7.53 0.22
CA ASP A 105 -18.33 -6.55 0.19
C ASP A 105 -17.89 -5.34 1.02
N PHE A 106 -16.91 -4.60 0.48
CA PHE A 106 -16.50 -3.29 0.98
C PHE A 106 -17.36 -2.16 0.37
N GLU A 107 -18.53 -2.48 -0.18
CA GLU A 107 -19.70 -1.64 0.12
C GLU A 107 -20.10 -1.88 1.58
N ASP A 108 -19.17 -1.59 2.49
CA ASP A 108 -19.51 -1.24 3.85
C ASP A 108 -20.46 -0.06 3.67
N VAL A 109 -21.76 -0.30 3.88
CA VAL A 109 -22.88 0.65 3.74
C VAL A 109 -22.75 1.72 4.83
N ARG A 110 -21.57 2.30 4.95
CA ARG A 110 -21.24 3.37 5.84
C ARG A 110 -21.52 4.64 5.08
N GLU A 111 -22.42 5.40 5.65
CA GLU A 111 -22.77 6.70 5.10
C GLU A 111 -21.48 7.54 4.96
N PRO A 112 -21.34 8.27 3.84
CA PRO A 112 -20.26 9.24 3.69
C PRO A 112 -20.23 10.22 4.86
N ALA A 113 -19.02 10.64 5.26
CA ALA A 113 -18.85 11.66 6.29
C ALA A 113 -19.60 12.93 5.89
N SER A 114 -20.28 13.56 6.85
CA SER A 114 -20.99 14.81 6.56
C SER A 114 -20.02 15.99 6.46
N ALA A 115 -20.46 17.09 5.86
CA ALA A 115 -19.65 18.30 5.77
C ALA A 115 -19.32 18.85 7.18
N GLU A 116 -20.23 18.67 8.14
CA GLU A 116 -20.05 19.07 9.54
C GLU A 116 -18.99 18.22 10.24
N GLU A 117 -18.97 16.90 10.02
CA GLU A 117 -17.94 16.01 10.59
C GLU A 117 -16.55 16.29 10.01
N LEU A 118 -16.47 16.59 8.70
CA LEU A 118 -15.24 16.99 8.03
C LEU A 118 -14.81 18.44 8.37
N GLY A 119 -15.68 19.20 9.05
CA GLY A 119 -15.42 20.57 9.46
C GLY A 119 -15.43 21.56 8.30
N GLU A 120 -15.34 22.85 8.64
CA GLU A 120 -15.51 23.98 7.71
C GLU A 120 -14.54 23.95 6.51
N HIS A 121 -13.35 23.38 6.69
CA HIS A 121 -12.31 23.44 5.67
C HIS A 121 -12.35 22.24 4.73
N TRP A 122 -12.55 21.02 5.24
CA TRP A 122 -12.59 19.82 4.40
C TRP A 122 -13.99 19.52 3.87
N GLY A 123 -15.03 19.84 4.65
CA GLY A 123 -16.43 19.55 4.34
C GLY A 123 -16.92 20.07 2.98
N PRO A 124 -16.61 21.32 2.57
CA PRO A 124 -17.02 21.85 1.27
C PRO A 124 -16.51 21.06 0.06
N HIS A 125 -15.46 20.26 0.25
CA HIS A 125 -14.82 19.47 -0.81
C HIS A 125 -15.32 18.03 -0.88
N GLY A 126 -16.21 17.64 0.03
CA GLY A 126 -16.78 16.29 0.07
C GLY A 126 -15.85 15.25 0.69
N SER A 127 -16.34 14.03 0.73
CA SER A 127 -15.71 12.91 1.42
C SER A 127 -14.87 12.00 0.52
N GLU A 128 -14.88 12.21 -0.79
CA GLU A 128 -14.15 11.40 -1.77
C GLU A 128 -12.96 12.16 -2.35
N TRP A 129 -11.80 11.53 -2.29
CA TRP A 129 -10.54 12.15 -2.66
C TRP A 129 -9.72 11.20 -3.52
N ALA A 130 -9.25 11.70 -4.66
CA ALA A 130 -8.25 11.03 -5.45
C ALA A 130 -6.90 11.03 -4.72
N TRP A 131 -6.10 9.98 -4.91
CA TRP A 131 -4.78 9.85 -4.29
C TRP A 131 -3.69 9.61 -5.34
N VAL A 132 -2.57 10.30 -5.17
CA VAL A 132 -1.40 10.25 -6.05
C VAL A 132 -0.13 10.14 -5.22
N HIS A 133 0.69 9.10 -5.42
CA HIS A 133 1.95 8.99 -4.65
C HIS A 133 3.11 9.81 -5.21
N ASP A 134 3.13 10.06 -6.52
CA ASP A 134 4.25 10.67 -7.27
C ASP A 134 3.97 12.10 -7.77
N GLY A 135 2.81 12.64 -7.42
CA GLY A 135 2.31 13.92 -7.93
C GLY A 135 1.87 13.92 -9.40
N VAL A 136 1.97 12.79 -10.13
CA VAL A 136 1.72 12.75 -11.58
C VAL A 136 0.46 11.96 -11.94
N ARG A 137 0.25 10.77 -11.37
CA ARG A 137 -0.86 9.88 -11.78
C ARG A 137 -1.67 9.36 -10.62
N GLN A 138 -3.00 9.55 -10.69
CA GLN A 138 -3.93 8.92 -9.75
C GLN A 138 -3.69 7.42 -9.67
N ASN A 139 -3.30 6.98 -8.48
CA ASN A 139 -2.99 5.61 -8.16
C ASN A 139 -3.81 5.10 -6.96
N GLY A 140 -4.73 5.90 -6.42
CA GLY A 140 -5.67 5.47 -5.40
C GLY A 140 -6.83 6.43 -5.22
N TRP A 141 -7.61 6.12 -4.20
CA TRP A 141 -8.72 6.91 -3.72
C TRP A 141 -8.88 6.69 -2.22
N VAL A 142 -9.48 7.67 -1.56
CA VAL A 142 -9.89 7.63 -0.16
C VAL A 142 -11.31 8.16 -0.07
N ARG A 143 -12.16 7.45 0.67
CA ARG A 143 -13.52 7.86 1.01
C ARG A 143 -13.63 7.97 2.53
N PHE A 144 -13.99 9.14 3.02
CA PHE A 144 -14.28 9.39 4.43
C PHE A 144 -15.74 9.04 4.72
N HIS A 145 -15.95 8.19 5.73
CA HIS A 145 -17.27 7.79 6.23
C HIS A 145 -17.50 8.40 7.61
N LYS A 146 -18.76 8.38 8.06
CA LYS A 146 -19.14 8.83 9.41
C LYS A 146 -18.31 8.19 10.51
N GLN A 147 -18.26 8.86 11.66
CA GLN A 147 -17.61 8.34 12.89
C GLN A 147 -16.10 8.06 12.73
N GLY A 148 -15.42 8.77 11.84
CA GLY A 148 -13.97 8.64 11.68
C GLY A 148 -13.52 7.35 10.97
N HIS A 149 -14.37 6.72 10.17
CA HIS A 149 -14.01 5.56 9.36
C HIS A 149 -13.62 5.95 7.94
N ALA A 150 -12.65 5.28 7.34
CA ALA A 150 -12.25 5.51 5.95
C ALA A 150 -12.23 4.21 5.14
N SER A 151 -12.60 4.30 3.87
CA SER A 151 -12.31 3.28 2.87
C SER A 151 -11.22 3.80 1.96
N THR A 152 -10.24 2.97 1.64
CA THR A 152 -9.15 3.33 0.74
C THR A 152 -8.95 2.23 -0.30
N ARG A 153 -8.28 2.55 -1.40
CA ARG A 153 -7.84 1.53 -2.37
C ARG A 153 -7.03 0.38 -1.73
N TRP A 154 -6.36 0.66 -0.61
CA TRP A 154 -5.48 -0.31 0.07
C TRP A 154 -6.12 -0.99 1.27
N GLY A 155 -7.42 -0.82 1.48
CA GLY A 155 -8.17 -1.43 2.57
C GLY A 155 -8.81 -0.42 3.52
N PRO A 156 -9.39 -0.90 4.63
CA PRO A 156 -10.06 -0.07 5.61
C PRO A 156 -9.07 0.83 6.34
N GLY A 157 -9.57 1.97 6.79
CA GLY A 157 -8.84 2.92 7.58
C GLY A 157 -9.72 3.69 8.57
N THR A 158 -9.10 4.63 9.25
CA THR A 158 -9.74 5.60 10.13
C THR A 158 -9.25 7.00 9.82
N TRP A 159 -10.08 8.00 10.06
CA TRP A 159 -9.69 9.40 9.95
C TRP A 159 -10.15 10.20 11.17
N ARG A 160 -9.44 11.29 11.46
CA ARG A 160 -9.87 12.31 12.42
C ARG A 160 -9.23 13.65 12.09
N LEU A 161 -9.86 14.75 12.47
CA LEU A 161 -9.25 16.06 12.43
C LEU A 161 -8.40 16.27 13.69
N LEU A 162 -7.19 16.77 13.52
CA LEU A 162 -6.37 17.25 14.62
C LEU A 162 -6.69 18.72 14.88
N PRO A 163 -6.85 19.14 16.15
CA PRO A 163 -7.07 20.53 16.47
C PRO A 163 -5.90 21.36 15.93
N GLY A 164 -6.22 22.48 15.28
CA GLY A 164 -5.20 23.45 14.89
C GLY A 164 -4.50 24.02 16.12
N SER A 165 -3.28 24.53 15.93
CA SER A 165 -2.61 25.28 17.00
C SER A 165 -3.48 26.49 17.36
N PRO A 166 -3.71 26.78 18.66
CA PRO A 166 -4.48 27.96 19.06
C PRO A 166 -3.83 29.27 18.58
N ALA A 167 -2.52 29.27 18.31
CA ALA A 167 -1.81 30.41 17.73
C ALA A 167 -2.03 30.57 16.22
N ALA A 168 -2.54 29.53 15.54
CA ALA A 168 -2.71 29.46 14.09
C ALA A 168 -4.19 29.27 13.73
N SER A 169 -5.08 30.05 14.34
CA SER A 169 -6.53 29.91 14.20
C SER A 169 -7.08 30.07 12.77
N SER A 170 -6.26 30.54 11.83
CA SER A 170 -6.61 30.68 10.42
C SER A 170 -6.23 29.49 9.55
N LEU A 171 -5.51 28.50 10.08
CA LEU A 171 -5.06 27.36 9.29
C LEU A 171 -6.09 26.22 9.30
N PRO A 172 -6.31 25.55 8.15
CA PRO A 172 -7.10 24.33 8.12
C PRO A 172 -6.56 23.28 9.11
N PRO A 173 -7.43 22.57 9.84
CA PRO A 173 -6.99 21.47 10.68
C PRO A 173 -6.34 20.36 9.84
N LEU A 174 -5.33 19.70 10.39
CA LEU A 174 -4.73 18.52 9.75
C LEU A 174 -5.73 17.37 9.79
N LEU A 175 -5.86 16.64 8.69
CA LEU A 175 -6.63 15.40 8.65
C LEU A 175 -5.68 14.22 8.82
N LEU A 176 -5.88 13.44 9.87
CA LEU A 176 -5.07 12.27 10.18
C LEU A 176 -5.74 11.02 9.62
N LEU A 177 -5.17 10.43 8.57
CA LEU A 177 -5.69 9.22 7.91
C LEU A 177 -4.79 8.02 8.22
N THR A 178 -5.36 6.95 8.75
CA THR A 178 -4.65 5.70 9.06
C THR A 178 -5.20 4.54 8.25
N PHE A 179 -4.34 3.82 7.54
CA PHE A 179 -4.65 2.52 6.91
C PHE A 179 -3.37 1.69 6.82
N ASN A 180 -3.48 0.36 6.84
CA ASN A 180 -2.33 -0.56 6.79
C ASN A 180 -1.22 -0.27 7.82
N ALA A 181 -1.62 0.11 9.05
CA ALA A 181 -0.71 0.53 10.14
C ALA A 181 0.21 1.71 9.80
N VAL A 182 -0.13 2.49 8.76
CA VAL A 182 0.53 3.73 8.39
C VAL A 182 -0.43 4.89 8.61
N GLU A 183 0.03 5.86 9.37
CA GLU A 183 -0.68 7.10 9.62
C GLU A 183 -0.11 8.21 8.74
N HIS A 184 -0.99 8.96 8.10
CA HIS A 184 -0.70 10.06 7.19
C HIS A 184 -1.35 11.33 7.73
N ALA A 185 -0.56 12.36 7.99
CA ALA A 185 -1.08 13.69 8.30
C ALA A 185 -1.21 14.47 7.00
N LEU A 186 -2.46 14.78 6.64
CA LEU A 186 -2.81 15.50 5.43
C LEU A 186 -3.06 16.96 5.75
N ARG A 187 -2.41 17.84 5.00
CA ARG A 187 -2.63 19.28 5.03
C ARG A 187 -3.45 19.68 3.82
N LEU A 188 -4.57 20.37 4.04
CA LEU A 188 -5.37 20.93 2.96
C LEU A 188 -4.58 22.06 2.28
N THR A 189 -4.45 21.97 0.97
CA THR A 189 -3.84 23.01 0.13
C THR A 189 -4.98 23.76 -0.56
N PRO A 190 -5.19 25.06 -0.24
CA PRO A 190 -6.26 25.83 -0.87
C PRO A 190 -6.00 25.98 -2.37
N ALA A 191 -7.05 26.24 -3.13
CA ALA A 191 -6.91 26.58 -4.54
C ALA A 191 -6.16 27.90 -4.69
N GLU A 192 -5.09 27.91 -5.48
CA GLU A 192 -4.30 29.10 -5.80
C GLU A 192 -4.17 29.21 -7.32
N GLY A 193 -4.72 30.29 -7.90
CA GLY A 193 -4.78 30.46 -9.35
C GLY A 193 -5.58 29.36 -10.05
N ASP A 194 -4.95 28.66 -11.00
CA ASP A 194 -5.55 27.56 -11.77
C ASP A 194 -5.43 26.20 -11.05
N GLN A 195 -4.81 26.14 -9.88
CA GLN A 195 -4.63 24.90 -9.13
C GLN A 195 -5.90 24.54 -8.37
N LEU A 196 -6.36 23.29 -8.55
CA LEU A 196 -7.48 22.76 -7.78
C LEU A 196 -7.12 22.63 -6.30
N VAL A 197 -8.13 22.68 -5.43
CA VAL A 197 -7.98 22.29 -4.03
C VAL A 197 -7.39 20.90 -3.96
N GLY A 198 -6.46 20.69 -3.03
CA GLY A 198 -5.85 19.41 -2.82
C GLY A 198 -5.39 19.19 -1.39
N PHE A 199 -4.63 18.13 -1.17
CA PHE A 199 -3.87 17.95 0.04
C PHE A 199 -2.43 17.55 -0.27
N ALA A 200 -1.55 17.81 0.69
CA ALA A 200 -0.20 17.27 0.75
C ALA A 200 0.00 16.43 2.01
N VAL A 201 0.82 15.38 1.93
CA VAL A 201 1.22 14.60 3.12
C VAL A 201 2.40 15.27 3.80
N VAL A 202 2.16 15.83 4.99
CA VAL A 202 3.18 16.55 5.79
C VAL A 202 3.83 15.67 6.87
N SER A 203 3.22 14.54 7.20
CA SER A 203 3.84 13.52 8.06
C SER A 203 3.36 12.13 7.67
N LYS A 204 4.26 11.16 7.76
CA LYS A 204 3.97 9.75 7.52
C LYS A 204 4.71 8.90 8.55
N ARG A 205 3.98 8.05 9.28
CA ARG A 205 4.55 7.20 10.33
C ARG A 205 4.00 5.79 10.31
N ARG A 206 4.81 4.82 10.75
CA ARG A 206 4.39 3.44 10.97
C ARG A 206 4.05 3.25 12.45
N LEU A 207 2.79 2.98 12.76
CA LEU A 207 2.31 2.88 14.15
C LEU A 207 2.91 1.72 14.94
N ALA A 208 3.51 0.74 14.26
CA ALA A 208 4.27 -0.33 14.91
C ALA A 208 5.64 0.13 15.45
N MET A 209 6.15 1.28 14.99
CA MET A 209 7.48 1.79 15.32
C MET A 209 7.43 3.14 16.03
N GLN A 210 6.35 3.89 15.86
CA GLN A 210 6.21 5.27 16.28
C GLN A 210 4.82 5.47 16.88
N GLU A 211 4.73 6.37 17.86
CA GLU A 211 3.45 6.77 18.44
C GLU A 211 2.64 7.61 17.42
N SER A 212 1.31 7.57 17.53
CA SER A 212 0.41 8.41 16.72
C SER A 212 0.76 9.88 16.87
N LEU A 213 0.69 10.64 15.77
CA LEU A 213 0.93 12.09 15.77
C LEU A 213 0.03 12.83 16.76
N ALA A 214 -1.18 12.31 17.04
CA ALA A 214 -2.09 12.97 17.97
C ALA A 214 -1.68 12.87 19.44
N ASN A 215 -0.71 12.01 19.77
CA ASN A 215 -0.21 11.85 21.14
C ASN A 215 1.23 12.38 21.29
N ASP A 216 1.89 12.75 20.18
CA ASP A 216 3.26 13.23 20.16
C ASP A 216 3.29 14.75 19.97
N ASP A 217 3.07 15.48 21.06
CA ASP A 217 2.99 16.95 21.08
C ASP A 217 4.24 17.60 20.45
N SER A 218 5.43 17.03 20.70
CA SER A 218 6.70 17.57 20.23
C SER A 218 6.81 17.58 18.70
N THR A 219 6.28 16.55 18.05
CA THR A 219 6.23 16.46 16.59
C THR A 219 5.01 17.19 16.04
N LEU A 220 3.89 17.15 16.75
CA LEU A 220 2.65 17.82 16.37
C LEU A 220 2.85 19.33 16.20
N ASP A 221 3.52 19.98 17.15
CA ASP A 221 3.80 21.41 17.09
C ASP A 221 4.57 21.80 15.83
N ARG A 222 5.50 20.94 15.37
CA ARG A 222 6.26 21.16 14.13
C ARG A 222 5.42 20.93 12.89
N VAL A 223 4.64 19.85 12.87
CA VAL A 223 3.85 19.44 11.71
C VAL A 223 2.66 20.36 11.48
N ILE A 224 2.11 21.00 12.52
CA ILE A 224 0.98 21.94 12.42
C ILE A 224 1.40 23.28 11.80
N GLN A 225 2.66 23.71 11.90
CA GLN A 225 3.12 24.99 11.36
C GLN A 225 2.78 25.15 9.87
N HIS A 226 2.36 26.36 9.45
CA HIS A 226 1.89 26.62 8.08
C HIS A 226 2.91 26.24 7.00
N ASP A 227 4.18 26.44 7.31
CA ASP A 227 5.36 26.23 6.47
C ASP A 227 5.94 24.81 6.57
N ALA A 228 5.27 23.89 7.27
CA ALA A 228 5.69 22.50 7.31
C ALA A 228 5.70 21.91 5.89
N GLU A 229 6.91 21.62 5.38
CA GLU A 229 7.09 21.06 4.05
C GLU A 229 6.46 19.66 3.92
N PRO A 230 5.91 19.31 2.75
CA PRO A 230 5.47 17.95 2.47
C PRO A 230 6.60 16.94 2.70
N CYS A 231 6.34 15.86 3.42
CA CYS A 231 7.35 14.84 3.69
C CYS A 231 7.54 13.85 2.51
N CYS A 232 6.68 13.93 1.50
CA CYS A 232 6.76 13.17 0.26
C CYS A 232 5.92 13.81 -0.84
N LEU A 233 6.08 13.34 -2.08
CA LEU A 233 5.33 13.80 -3.26
C LEU A 233 3.85 13.36 -3.27
N THR A 234 3.39 12.72 -2.20
CA THR A 234 2.01 12.22 -2.15
C THR A 234 1.04 13.37 -1.96
N THR A 235 0.10 13.48 -2.89
CA THR A 235 -0.94 14.49 -2.92
C THR A 235 -2.29 13.86 -3.26
N GLY A 236 -3.34 14.65 -3.15
CA GLY A 236 -4.65 14.29 -3.65
C GLY A 236 -5.50 15.52 -3.92
N TRP A 237 -6.61 15.31 -4.58
CA TRP A 237 -7.61 16.35 -4.86
C TRP A 237 -8.99 15.77 -4.61
N PRO A 238 -9.98 16.61 -4.29
CA PRO A 238 -11.36 16.17 -4.20
C PRO A 238 -11.73 15.49 -5.51
N GLU A 239 -12.27 14.28 -5.43
CA GLU A 239 -12.94 13.66 -6.56
C GLU A 239 -14.27 14.40 -6.69
N ALA A 240 -14.21 15.64 -7.16
CA ALA A 240 -15.38 16.45 -7.39
C ALA A 240 -16.35 15.61 -8.23
N ALA A 241 -17.65 15.90 -8.10
CA ALA A 241 -18.76 15.34 -8.87
C ALA A 241 -18.64 15.42 -10.41
N THR A 242 -17.43 15.66 -10.95
CA THR A 242 -16.95 15.52 -12.33
C THR A 242 -17.43 14.24 -13.03
N THR A 243 -17.83 13.19 -12.31
CA THR A 243 -18.18 11.89 -12.92
C THR A 243 -19.64 11.43 -12.74
N ARG A 244 -20.60 12.33 -12.42
CA ARG A 244 -22.02 12.03 -12.73
C ARG A 244 -22.49 12.57 -14.08
N ARG A 245 -21.65 13.33 -14.80
CA ARG A 245 -21.95 13.79 -16.18
C ARG A 245 -21.36 12.93 -17.29
N ALA A 246 -20.53 11.92 -16.99
CA ALA A 246 -19.80 11.16 -18.01
C ALA A 246 -20.12 9.65 -18.08
N SER A 247 -21.05 9.13 -17.27
CA SER A 247 -21.63 7.78 -17.48
C SER A 247 -22.90 7.81 -18.34
N GLY A 248 -23.31 8.98 -18.84
CA GLY A 248 -24.26 9.11 -19.94
C GLY A 248 -23.59 8.79 -21.28
N LEU A 249 -23.17 7.53 -21.45
CA LEU A 249 -23.15 6.92 -22.78
C LEU A 249 -24.62 6.63 -23.14
N PRO A 250 -25.13 7.06 -24.31
CA PRO A 250 -26.39 6.57 -24.86
C PRO A 250 -26.32 5.06 -25.17
#